data_AF-A0A4Y2QQQ9-F1
#
_entry.id   AF-A0A4Y2QQQ9-F1
#
_cell.length_a   1.000
_cell.length_b   1.000
_cell.length_c   1.000
_cell.angle_alpha   90.00
_cell.angle_beta   90.00
_cell.angle_gamma   90.00
#
_symmetry.space_group_name_H-M   'P 1'
#
loop_
_entity.id
_entity.type
_entity.pdbx_description
1 polymer ?
#
loop_
_entity_poly.entity_id
_entity_poly.type
_entity_poly.pdbx_seq_one_letter_code
_entity_poly.pdbx_strand_id
1 'polypeptide(L)'
;DCVACRVKGLHVVNEPYYCTQVFRIIKKFMHKKLKERLHFHGSNLESLHKHLPPEILPKYLGGHLGDSNEDYNSKILSKDSYFEDINKYGYPPKF
;
A
#
# COMPACT_ATOMS: atom_id res chain seq x y z
N ASP A 1 11.55 2.65 -10.74
CA ASP A 1 11.06 1.36 -11.25
C ASP A 1 12.01 0.22 -10.90
N CYS A 2 12.07 -0.17 -9.62
CA CYS A 2 13.05 -1.16 -9.12
C CYS A 2 12.39 -2.36 -8.42
N VAL A 3 11.05 -2.44 -8.44
CA VAL A 3 10.28 -3.54 -7.85
C VAL A 3 9.45 -4.17 -8.97
N ALA A 4 9.48 -5.49 -9.09
CA ALA A 4 8.69 -6.27 -10.05
C ALA A 4 7.21 -6.35 -9.66
N CYS A 5 6.59 -5.19 -9.37
CA CYS A 5 5.19 -5.06 -9.01
C CYS A 5 4.58 -3.88 -9.77
N ARG A 6 3.40 -4.10 -10.38
CA ARG A 6 2.64 -3.04 -11.05
C ARG A 6 1.62 -2.44 -10.10
N VAL A 7 1.94 -1.27 -9.54
CA VAL A 7 1.01 -0.50 -8.71
C VAL A 7 -0.21 -0.07 -9.53
N LYS A 8 -1.41 -0.56 -9.20
CA LYS A 8 -2.66 -0.20 -9.90
C LYS A 8 -3.34 1.05 -9.34
N GLY A 9 -3.23 1.27 -8.03
CA GLY A 9 -3.79 2.42 -7.31
C GLY A 9 -3.08 2.58 -5.98
N LEU A 10 -2.90 3.81 -5.52
CA LEU A 10 -2.37 4.16 -4.21
C LEU A 10 -3.36 5.13 -3.55
N HIS A 11 -4.03 4.66 -2.51
CA HIS A 11 -5.10 5.39 -1.82
C HIS A 11 -4.60 5.81 -0.44
N VAL A 12 -4.54 7.12 -0.21
CA VAL A 12 -4.19 7.69 1.09
C VAL A 12 -5.47 8.18 1.75
N VAL A 13 -5.69 7.73 2.99
CA VAL A 13 -6.88 8.02 3.80
C VAL A 13 -6.44 8.61 5.14
N ASN A 14 -7.31 9.39 5.76
CA ASN A 14 -7.04 10.09 7.02
C ASN A 14 -5.72 10.88 7.00
N GLU A 15 -5.33 11.44 5.85
CA GLU A 15 -4.10 12.23 5.79
C GLU A 15 -4.25 13.60 6.48
N PRO A 16 -3.32 13.98 7.36
CA PRO A 16 -3.29 15.32 7.92
C PRO A 16 -2.82 16.35 6.88
N TYR A 17 -3.17 17.62 7.09
CA TYR A 17 -2.93 18.71 6.13
C TYR A 17 -1.47 18.81 5.62
N TYR A 18 -0.48 18.55 6.49
CA TYR A 18 0.94 18.61 6.13
C TYR A 18 1.37 17.49 5.16
N CYS A 19 0.72 16.32 5.19
CA CYS A 19 1.02 15.22 4.27
C CYS A 19 0.81 15.67 2.81
N THR A 20 -0.20 16.49 2.54
CA THR A 20 -0.44 17.04 1.20
C THR A 20 0.78 17.80 0.66
N GLN A 21 1.49 18.55 1.52
CA GLN A 21 2.67 19.31 1.10
C GLN A 21 3.86 18.40 0.82
N VAL A 22 4.09 17.40 1.67
CA VAL A 22 5.15 16.39 1.45
C VAL A 22 4.89 15.63 0.16
N PHE A 23 3.65 15.20 -0.08
CA PHE A 23 3.28 14.49 -1.30
C PHE A 23 3.37 15.37 -2.56
N ARG A 24 3.22 16.70 -2.47
CA ARG A 24 3.50 17.60 -3.60
C ARG A 24 4.97 17.58 -4.00
N ILE A 25 5.88 17.45 -3.04
CA ILE A 25 7.33 17.31 -3.29
C ILE A 25 7.61 15.94 -3.88
N ILE A 26 7.13 14.86 -3.25
CA ILE A 26 7.35 13.48 -3.72
C ILE A 26 6.75 13.28 -5.12
N LYS A 27 5.57 13.87 -5.39
CA LYS A 27 4.96 13.85 -6.73
C LYS A 27 5.93 14.32 -7.80
N LYS A 28 6.83 15.27 -7.56
CA LYS A 28 7.78 15.72 -8.60
C LYS A 28 8.67 14.58 -9.11
N PHE A 29 9.01 13.62 -8.25
CA PHE A 29 9.81 12.45 -8.58
C PHE A 29 8.99 11.28 -9.17
N MET A 30 7.66 11.34 -9.10
CA MET A 30 6.79 10.30 -9.64
C MET A 30 6.58 10.46 -11.15
N HIS A 31 6.62 9.34 -11.87
CA HIS A 31 6.20 9.28 -13.27
C HIS A 31 4.71 9.61 -13.42
N LYS A 32 4.31 10.13 -14.60
CA LYS A 32 2.92 10.54 -14.89
C LYS A 32 1.90 9.46 -14.56
N LYS A 33 2.20 8.20 -14.93
CA LYS A 33 1.34 7.03 -14.64
C LYS A 33 1.12 6.78 -13.14
N LEU A 34 2.12 7.05 -12.29
CA LEU A 34 1.97 6.85 -10.85
C LEU A 34 1.20 8.00 -10.21
N LYS A 35 1.39 9.24 -10.70
CA LYS A 35 0.62 10.42 -10.28
C LYS A 35 -0.88 10.24 -10.51
N GLU A 36 -1.26 9.69 -11.67
CA GLU A 36 -2.65 9.42 -12.04
C GLU A 36 -3.32 8.35 -11.16
N ARG A 37 -2.51 7.45 -10.57
CA ARG A 37 -2.97 6.36 -9.71
C ARG A 37 -2.96 6.71 -8.22
N LEU A 38 -2.52 7.91 -7.86
CA LEU A 38 -2.40 8.36 -6.48
C LEU A 38 -3.64 9.19 -6.09
N HIS A 39 -4.44 8.64 -5.18
CA HIS A 39 -5.70 9.19 -4.72
C HIS A 39 -5.59 9.61 -3.24
N PHE A 40 -6.08 10.80 -2.92
CA PHE A 40 -6.17 11.32 -1.56
C PHE A 40 -7.64 11.43 -1.19
N HIS A 41 -8.02 10.83 -0.06
CA HIS A 41 -9.41 10.77 0.38
C HIS A 41 -9.70 11.65 1.59
N GLY A 42 -8.67 12.14 2.30
CA GLY A 42 -8.84 12.93 3.52
C GLY A 42 -9.60 12.13 4.56
N SER A 43 -10.54 12.81 5.23
CA SER A 43 -11.49 12.19 6.16
C SER A 43 -12.72 11.57 5.47
N ASN A 44 -12.83 11.63 4.14
CA ASN A 44 -14.01 11.16 3.42
C ASN A 44 -13.83 9.72 2.90
N LEU A 45 -14.36 8.76 3.65
CA LEU A 45 -14.37 7.34 3.28
C LEU A 45 -15.28 7.00 2.09
N GLU A 46 -16.30 7.81 1.79
CA GLU A 46 -17.15 7.57 0.61
C GLU A 46 -16.34 7.68 -0.69
N SER A 47 -15.36 8.58 -0.72
CA SER A 47 -14.42 8.72 -1.84
C SER A 47 -13.57 7.46 -2.04
N LEU A 48 -13.22 6.77 -0.95
CA LEU A 48 -12.51 5.48 -0.98
C LEU A 48 -13.43 4.39 -1.55
N HIS A 49 -14.68 4.33 -1.11
CA HIS A 49 -15.63 3.30 -1.53
C HIS A 49 -16.04 3.37 -3.02
N LYS A 50 -15.84 4.52 -3.67
CA LYS A 50 -15.95 4.64 -5.14
C LYS A 50 -14.88 3.86 -5.89
N HIS A 51 -13.77 3.54 -5.23
CA HIS A 51 -12.64 2.83 -5.82
C HIS A 51 -12.53 1.39 -5.31
N LEU A 52 -12.95 1.13 -4.06
CA LEU A 52 -12.83 -0.16 -3.40
C LEU A 52 -14.16 -0.59 -2.75
N PRO A 53 -14.62 -1.84 -2.96
CA PRO A 53 -15.82 -2.34 -2.31
C PRO A 53 -15.68 -2.35 -0.76
N PRO A 54 -16.70 -1.95 0.01
CA PRO A 54 -16.68 -2.03 1.48
C PRO A 54 -16.47 -3.46 2.01
N GLU A 55 -16.87 -4.48 1.27
CA GLU A 55 -16.83 -5.88 1.71
C GLU A 55 -15.42 -6.42 1.93
N ILE A 56 -14.43 -5.85 1.26
CA ILE A 56 -13.02 -6.26 1.37
C ILE A 56 -12.23 -5.40 2.36
N LEU A 57 -12.85 -4.36 2.92
CA LEU A 57 -12.20 -3.40 3.80
C LEU A 57 -12.52 -3.69 5.27
N PRO A 58 -11.57 -3.42 6.19
CA PRO A 58 -11.82 -3.46 7.63
C PRO A 58 -12.89 -2.46 8.08
N LYS A 59 -13.47 -2.67 9.27
CA LYS A 59 -14.52 -1.81 9.82
C LYS A 59 -14.06 -0.37 10.04
N TYR A 60 -12.81 -0.16 10.47
CA TYR A 60 -12.28 1.18 10.69
C TYR A 60 -12.12 2.02 9.40
N LEU A 61 -12.21 1.40 8.22
CA LEU A 61 -12.24 2.08 6.92
C LEU A 61 -13.65 2.11 6.30
N GLY A 62 -14.70 1.86 7.10
CA GLY A 62 -16.08 1.83 6.60
C GLY A 62 -16.47 0.54 5.90
N GLY A 63 -15.70 -0.54 6.08
CA GLY A 63 -15.97 -1.84 5.49
C GLY A 63 -16.66 -2.83 6.44
N HIS A 64 -16.79 -4.07 5.97
CA HIS A 64 -17.45 -5.16 6.71
C HIS A 64 -16.50 -6.26 7.18
N LEU A 65 -15.23 -6.23 6.76
CA LEU A 65 -14.24 -7.22 7.13
C LEU A 65 -13.83 -7.06 8.60
N GLY A 66 -13.51 -8.17 9.27
CA GLY A 66 -12.97 -8.12 10.63
C GLY A 66 -11.65 -7.36 10.71
N ASP A 67 -11.37 -6.75 11.86
CA ASP A 67 -10.18 -5.91 12.05
C ASP A 67 -8.90 -6.71 12.40
N SER A 68 -8.98 -8.04 12.47
CA SER A 68 -7.84 -8.90 12.82
C SER A 68 -6.94 -9.15 11.60
N ASN A 69 -5.64 -8.89 11.77
CA ASN A 69 -4.60 -9.19 10.79
C ASN A 69 -3.86 -10.51 11.12
N GLU A 70 -4.30 -11.28 12.12
CA GLU A 70 -3.60 -12.46 12.62
C GLU A 70 -3.37 -13.51 11.52
N ASP A 71 -4.40 -13.80 10.72
CA ASP A 71 -4.31 -14.75 9.61
C ASP A 71 -3.24 -14.35 8.58
N TYR A 72 -3.16 -13.06 8.25
CA TYR A 72 -2.14 -12.55 7.32
C TYR A 72 -0.74 -12.64 7.91
N ASN A 73 -0.56 -12.24 9.18
CA ASN A 73 0.71 -12.30 9.87
C ASN A 73 1.24 -13.73 9.97
N SER A 74 0.40 -14.68 10.39
CA SER A 74 0.77 -16.10 10.46
C SER A 74 1.15 -16.66 9.09
N LYS A 75 0.45 -16.28 8.01
CA LYS A 75 0.78 -16.69 6.65
C LYS A 75 2.12 -16.11 6.15
N ILE A 76 2.47 -14.88 6.51
CA ILE A 76 3.79 -14.32 6.17
C ILE A 76 4.88 -15.08 6.92
N LEU A 77 4.74 -15.23 8.24
CA LEU A 77 5.74 -15.89 9.09
C LEU A 77 5.93 -17.37 8.69
N SER A 78 4.88 -18.06 8.24
CA SER A 78 5.02 -19.44 7.75
C SER A 78 5.88 -19.57 6.48
N LYS A 79 6.19 -18.45 5.80
CA LYS A 79 6.97 -18.42 4.55
C LYS A 79 8.42 -18.01 4.76
N ASP A 80 8.91 -18.00 5.99
CA ASP A 80 10.31 -17.62 6.29
C ASP A 80 11.32 -18.41 5.45
N SER A 81 11.15 -19.73 5.30
CA SER A 81 12.02 -20.56 4.45
C SER A 81 12.01 -20.15 2.97
N TYR A 82 10.86 -19.73 2.44
CA TYR A 82 10.76 -19.19 1.09
C TYR A 82 11.52 -17.86 0.97
N PHE A 83 11.43 -16.98 1.98
CA PHE A 83 12.17 -15.73 2.00
C PHE A 83 13.69 -15.95 2.10
N GLU A 84 14.13 -16.94 2.88
CA GLU A 84 15.54 -17.34 2.95
C GLU A 84 16.04 -17.85 1.59
N ASP A 85 15.25 -18.64 0.88
CA ASP A 85 15.61 -19.15 -0.43
C ASP A 85 15.70 -18.04 -1.48
N ILE A 86 14.72 -17.13 -1.56
CA ILE A 86 14.79 -16.02 -2.52
C ILE A 86 15.95 -15.06 -2.22
N ASN A 87 16.33 -14.89 -0.94
CA ASN A 87 17.44 -14.03 -0.53
C ASN A 87 18.82 -14.60 -0.90
N LYS A 88 18.92 -15.91 -1.22
CA LYS A 88 20.15 -16.50 -1.78
C LYS A 88 20.44 -16.01 -3.19
N TYR A 89 19.41 -15.57 -3.92
CA TYR A 89 19.54 -15.06 -5.28
C TYR A 89 19.62 -13.53 -5.27
N GLY A 90 20.52 -12.95 -6.07
CA GLY A 90 20.71 -11.50 -6.16
C GLY A 90 22.18 -11.10 -6.08
N TYR A 91 22.45 -9.81 -5.90
CA TYR A 91 23.81 -9.33 -5.70
C TYR A 91 24.26 -9.64 -4.27
N PRO A 92 25.33 -10.42 -4.06
CA PRO A 92 25.85 -10.63 -2.73
C PRO A 92 26.29 -9.27 -2.15
N PRO A 93 26.09 -9.04 -0.84
CA PRO A 93 26.59 -7.84 -0.20
C PRO A 93 28.10 -7.75 -0.45
N LYS A 94 28.55 -6.64 -1.05
CA LYS A 94 29.98 -6.35 -1.18
C LYS A 94 30.49 -6.05 0.23
N PHE A 95 31.26 -6.98 0.79
CA PHE A 95 32.10 -6.74 1.96
C PHE A 95 33.25 -5.79 1.59
#